data_AF-A0A2N2IRJ6-F1
#
_entry.id   AF-A0A2N2IRJ6-F1
#
_cell.length_a   1.000
_cell.length_b   1.000
_cell.length_c   1.000
_cell.angle_alpha   90.00
_cell.angle_beta   90.00
_cell.angle_gamma   90.00
#
_symmetry.space_group_name_H-M   'P 1'
#
loop_
_entity.id
_entity.type
_entity.pdbx_description
1 polymer ?
#
loop_
_entity_poly.entity_id
_entity_poly.type
_entity_poly.pdbx_seq_one_letter_code
_entity_poly.pdbx_strand_id
1 'polypeptide(L)'
;MFVLGCSSPALDARSDLRPPSVAGYWYIDQPMHALYEATVYRFDTDGPVAALAAFPEGYRTGTVGTVDGSITCEFAGSWASDGGQWMELGLSCSDGHHREVLLKFEQGISGCTGDQGCLPQVHSVDGDTENWTRNWPEWMWLRCTGENDCMDRLRLWTGR
;
A
#
# COMPACT_ATOMS: atom_id res chain seq x y z
N MET A 1 -4.17 10.52 -39.22
CA MET A 1 -4.83 9.38 -38.55
C MET A 1 -4.35 9.44 -37.10
N PHE A 2 -5.12 10.06 -36.21
CA PHE A 2 -4.74 10.25 -34.81
C PHE A 2 -5.27 9.07 -34.00
N VAL A 3 -4.38 8.37 -33.31
CA VAL A 3 -4.75 7.33 -32.36
C VAL A 3 -5.07 8.05 -31.05
N LEU A 4 -6.37 8.22 -30.79
CA LEU A 4 -6.89 8.50 -29.45
C LEU A 4 -7.12 7.14 -28.80
N GLY A 5 -6.43 6.86 -27.70
CA GLY A 5 -6.49 5.57 -27.05
C GLY A 5 -6.24 5.66 -25.54
N CYS A 6 -7.31 6.03 -24.84
CA CYS A 6 -7.64 5.66 -23.45
C CYS A 6 -6.61 5.97 -22.37
N SER A 7 -6.65 7.20 -21.85
CA SER A 7 -6.49 7.40 -20.41
C SER A 7 -7.70 6.73 -19.74
N SER A 8 -7.47 5.77 -18.85
CA SER A 8 -8.48 5.35 -17.88
C SER A 8 -9.10 6.61 -17.26
N PRO A 9 -10.40 6.62 -16.92
CA PRO A 9 -10.89 7.61 -15.99
C PRO A 9 -10.12 7.38 -14.69
N ALA A 10 -9.01 8.10 -14.50
CA ALA A 10 -8.50 8.35 -13.17
C ALA A 10 -9.74 8.79 -12.39
N LEU A 11 -10.04 8.08 -11.30
CA LEU A 11 -11.09 8.51 -10.40
C LEU A 11 -10.86 10.01 -10.17
N ASP A 12 -11.89 10.84 -10.35
CA ASP A 12 -11.75 12.28 -10.13
C ASP A 12 -11.05 12.46 -8.79
N ALA A 13 -9.81 12.98 -8.81
CA ALA A 13 -8.93 12.99 -7.67
C ALA A 13 -9.72 13.53 -6.47
N ARG A 14 -9.94 12.68 -5.47
CA ARG A 14 -10.82 13.00 -4.35
C ARG A 14 -10.27 14.24 -3.65
N SER A 15 -10.96 15.37 -3.82
CA SER A 15 -10.49 16.70 -3.35
C SER A 15 -10.34 16.81 -1.83
N ASP A 16 -10.87 15.84 -1.08
CA ASP A 16 -10.74 15.70 0.36
C ASP A 16 -9.46 14.96 0.79
N LEU A 17 -8.76 14.28 -0.12
CA LEU A 17 -7.49 13.63 0.19
C LEU A 17 -6.36 14.67 0.22
N ARG A 18 -5.63 14.75 1.34
CA ARG A 18 -4.48 15.64 1.52
C ARG A 18 -3.28 14.86 2.09
N PRO A 19 -2.09 14.96 1.48
CA PRO A 19 -0.94 14.15 1.86
C PRO A 19 -0.32 14.28 3.28
N PRO A 20 -0.57 15.26 4.18
CA PRO A 20 0.40 15.40 5.29
C PRO A 20 0.08 14.64 6.60
N SER A 21 -1.17 14.38 6.97
CA SER A 21 -1.44 13.92 8.37
C SER A 21 -0.90 12.52 8.67
N VAL A 22 -0.85 11.66 7.66
CA VAL A 22 -0.45 10.25 7.77
C VAL A 22 0.84 9.92 7.00
N ALA A 23 1.50 10.94 6.43
CA ALA A 23 2.82 10.81 5.83
C ALA A 23 3.85 10.30 6.85
N GLY A 24 4.92 9.69 6.33
CA GLY A 24 6.00 9.14 7.13
C GLY A 24 6.33 7.69 6.79
N TYR A 25 6.83 6.97 7.78
CA TYR A 25 7.33 5.61 7.62
C TYR A 25 6.28 4.59 8.02
N TRP A 26 6.11 3.58 7.17
CA TRP A 26 5.15 2.52 7.32
C TRP A 26 5.83 1.17 7.21
N TYR A 27 5.49 0.30 8.15
CA TYR A 27 5.88 -1.09 8.18
C TYR A 27 4.67 -1.92 7.76
N ILE A 28 4.81 -2.68 6.68
CA ILE A 28 3.75 -3.55 6.17
C ILE A 28 4.26 -4.98 6.22
N ASP A 29 3.65 -5.84 7.03
CA ASP A 29 4.02 -7.24 7.14
C ASP A 29 2.84 -8.21 6.93
N GLN A 30 3.17 -9.49 6.89
CA GLN A 30 2.24 -10.59 6.67
C GLN A 30 2.27 -11.57 7.85
N PRO A 31 1.66 -11.23 9.00
CA PRO A 31 1.85 -11.94 10.27
C PRO A 31 1.31 -13.38 10.26
N MET A 32 0.40 -13.70 9.33
CA MET A 32 -0.23 -15.02 9.20
C MET A 32 0.44 -15.95 8.20
N HIS A 33 1.56 -15.54 7.59
CA HIS A 33 2.30 -16.38 6.63
C HIS A 33 3.35 -17.26 7.31
N ALA A 34 3.61 -18.45 6.76
CA ALA A 34 4.61 -19.37 7.30
C ALA A 34 6.06 -18.85 7.17
N LEU A 35 6.28 -17.92 6.24
CA LEU A 35 7.53 -17.19 6.09
C LEU A 35 7.27 -15.74 6.47
N TYR A 36 8.11 -15.20 7.35
CA TYR A 36 8.00 -13.80 7.73
C TYR A 36 8.37 -12.92 6.54
N GLU A 37 7.45 -12.03 6.16
CA GLU A 37 7.60 -11.13 5.03
C GLU A 37 7.17 -9.72 5.46
N ALA A 38 8.01 -8.73 5.17
CA ALA A 38 7.74 -7.34 5.50
C ALA A 38 8.43 -6.37 4.54
N THR A 39 7.85 -5.18 4.40
CA THR A 39 8.42 -4.07 3.63
C THR A 39 8.27 -2.77 4.42
N VAL A 40 9.35 -2.00 4.46
CA VAL A 40 9.37 -0.64 4.97
C VAL A 40 9.11 0.30 3.81
N TYR A 41 8.08 1.12 3.93
CA TYR A 41 7.71 2.16 2.99
C TYR A 41 7.88 3.55 3.61
N ARG A 42 8.20 4.52 2.76
CA ARG A 42 8.12 5.95 3.06
C ARG A 42 7.05 6.58 2.17
N PHE A 43 6.11 7.24 2.81
CA PHE A 43 5.01 7.96 2.20
C PHE A 43 5.36 9.45 2.32
N ASP A 44 5.90 10.02 1.24
CA ASP A 44 6.41 11.38 1.24
C ASP A 44 5.27 12.41 1.21
N THR A 45 5.46 13.56 1.86
CA THR A 45 4.42 14.60 1.97
C THR A 45 4.13 15.30 0.64
N ASP A 46 5.04 15.22 -0.32
CA ASP A 46 4.89 15.71 -1.69
C ASP A 46 4.32 14.64 -2.64
N GLY A 47 3.90 13.50 -2.10
CA GLY A 47 3.02 12.55 -2.78
C GLY A 47 3.61 11.20 -3.20
N PRO A 48 4.91 10.96 -3.41
CA PRO A 48 5.37 9.63 -3.82
C PRO A 48 5.47 8.63 -2.65
N VAL A 49 5.26 7.36 -2.95
CA VAL A 49 5.59 6.22 -2.09
C VAL A 49 6.91 5.59 -2.54
N ALA A 50 7.80 5.33 -1.58
CA ALA A 50 9.07 4.65 -1.80
C ALA A 50 9.21 3.43 -0.90
N ALA A 51 9.52 2.28 -1.48
CA ALA A 51 9.79 1.05 -0.73
C ALA A 51 11.29 0.96 -0.38
N LEU A 52 11.64 1.18 0.88
CA LEU A 52 13.01 1.40 1.35
C LEU A 52 13.78 0.10 1.60
N ALA A 53 13.12 -0.87 2.23
CA ALA A 53 13.73 -2.14 2.60
C ALA A 53 12.65 -3.22 2.65
N ALA A 54 13.05 -4.47 2.46
CA ALA A 54 12.15 -5.59 2.60
C ALA A 54 12.87 -6.84 3.08
N PHE A 55 12.08 -7.75 3.66
CA PHE A 55 12.50 -9.09 4.00
C PHE A 55 11.46 -10.09 3.49
N PRO A 56 11.87 -11.17 2.79
CA PRO A 56 13.21 -11.36 2.23
C PRO A 56 13.56 -10.25 1.22
N GLU A 57 14.86 -10.08 0.95
CA GLU A 57 15.32 -9.04 0.02
C GLU A 57 14.66 -9.22 -1.36
N GLY A 58 14.13 -8.13 -1.92
CA GLY A 58 13.44 -8.12 -3.21
C GLY A 58 11.96 -8.53 -3.17
N TYR A 59 11.44 -9.02 -2.04
CA TYR A 59 10.01 -9.23 -1.87
C TYR A 59 9.31 -7.92 -1.49
N ARG A 60 8.05 -7.73 -1.91
CA ARG A 60 7.24 -6.58 -1.52
C ARG A 60 5.93 -7.06 -0.90
N THR A 61 5.68 -6.67 0.35
CA THR A 61 4.37 -6.82 1.00
C THR A 61 3.45 -5.68 0.57
N GLY A 62 2.14 -5.80 0.77
CA GLY A 62 1.20 -4.79 0.28
C GLY A 62 0.89 -4.92 -1.21
N THR A 63 0.89 -6.13 -1.76
CA THR A 63 0.69 -6.39 -3.18
C THR A 63 -0.79 -6.60 -3.54
N VAL A 64 -1.42 -5.70 -4.29
CA VAL A 64 -2.82 -5.89 -4.72
C VAL A 64 -2.85 -6.84 -5.93
N GLY A 65 -3.83 -7.72 -6.03
CA GLY A 65 -3.94 -8.65 -7.16
C GLY A 65 -5.37 -8.94 -7.56
N THR A 66 -5.56 -9.46 -8.78
CA THR A 66 -6.86 -9.95 -9.20
C THR A 66 -7.21 -11.25 -8.47
N VAL A 67 -8.51 -11.51 -8.26
CA VAL A 67 -8.99 -12.71 -7.55
C VAL A 67 -8.55 -14.00 -8.26
N ASP A 68 -8.40 -13.97 -9.58
CA ASP A 68 -7.91 -15.09 -10.38
C ASP A 68 -6.37 -15.21 -10.44
N GLY A 69 -5.64 -14.26 -9.84
CA GLY A 69 -4.18 -14.23 -9.80
C GLY A 69 -3.50 -13.85 -11.13
N SER A 70 -4.25 -13.43 -12.14
CA SER A 70 -3.70 -13.06 -13.46
C SER A 70 -2.87 -11.77 -13.44
N ILE A 71 -3.16 -10.85 -12.51
CA ILE A 71 -2.43 -9.59 -12.35
C ILE A 71 -2.02 -9.43 -10.89
N THR A 72 -0.76 -9.06 -10.67
CA THR A 72 -0.24 -8.64 -9.37
C THR A 72 0.36 -7.24 -9.48
N CYS A 73 0.11 -6.40 -8.49
CA CYS A 73 0.56 -5.03 -8.44
C CYS A 73 1.24 -4.71 -7.11
N GLU A 74 2.25 -3.86 -7.16
CA GLU A 74 2.95 -3.32 -5.99
C GLU A 74 2.63 -1.84 -5.81
N PHE A 75 2.65 -1.35 -4.57
CA PHE A 75 2.52 0.10 -4.31
C PHE A 75 3.67 0.88 -4.95
N ALA A 76 3.32 1.83 -5.81
CA ALA A 76 4.27 2.67 -6.52
C ALA A 76 3.62 3.97 -7.01
N GLY A 77 4.36 5.07 -6.99
CA GLY A 77 3.86 6.34 -7.49
C GLY A 77 3.18 7.17 -6.40
N SER A 78 2.13 7.91 -6.76
CA SER A 78 1.48 8.86 -5.87
C SER A 78 0.63 8.21 -4.79
N TRP A 79 0.39 8.93 -3.70
CA TRP A 79 -0.59 8.55 -2.69
C TRP A 79 -1.31 9.77 -2.12
N ALA A 80 -2.50 9.54 -1.58
CA ALA A 80 -3.26 10.53 -0.86
C ALA A 80 -4.14 9.88 0.21
N SER A 81 -4.57 10.65 1.21
CA SER A 81 -5.46 10.16 2.26
C SER A 81 -6.35 11.27 2.81
N ASP A 82 -7.54 10.93 3.28
CA ASP A 82 -8.42 11.86 4.01
C ASP A 82 -7.95 12.09 5.46
N GLY A 83 -6.91 11.36 5.91
CA GLY A 83 -6.46 11.33 7.30
C GLY A 83 -7.39 10.59 8.26
N GLY A 84 -8.51 10.09 7.75
CA GLY A 84 -9.56 9.36 8.45
C GLY A 84 -9.48 7.88 8.12
N GLN A 85 -10.27 7.41 7.15
CA GLN A 85 -10.40 5.97 6.84
C GLN A 85 -9.91 5.60 5.45
N TRP A 86 -9.66 6.56 4.58
CA TRP A 86 -9.43 6.31 3.17
C TRP A 86 -8.01 6.70 2.76
N MET A 87 -7.39 5.81 1.99
CA MET A 87 -6.08 6.04 1.40
C MET A 87 -6.10 5.56 -0.05
N GLU A 88 -5.69 6.43 -0.96
CA GLU A 88 -5.49 6.13 -2.37
C GLU A 88 -3.99 5.99 -2.64
N LEU A 89 -3.62 4.96 -3.40
CA LEU A 89 -2.24 4.61 -3.70
C LEU A 89 -2.11 4.24 -5.17
N GLY A 90 -1.08 4.77 -5.81
CA GLY A 90 -0.63 4.29 -7.11
C GLY A 90 -0.12 2.86 -7.01
N LEU A 91 -0.30 2.14 -8.12
CA LEU A 91 0.12 0.77 -8.33
C LEU A 91 0.99 0.66 -9.58
N SER A 92 1.96 -0.26 -9.53
CA SER A 92 2.68 -0.77 -10.70
C SER A 92 2.37 -2.25 -10.85
N CYS A 93 1.79 -2.65 -11.98
CA CYS A 93 1.25 -3.99 -12.17
C CYS A 93 2.08 -4.85 -13.14
N SER A 94 1.98 -6.17 -12.98
CA SER A 94 2.70 -7.19 -13.76
C SER A 94 2.35 -7.20 -15.25
N ASP A 95 1.22 -6.62 -15.62
CA ASP A 95 0.78 -6.45 -17.01
C ASP A 95 1.31 -5.16 -17.66
N GLY A 96 2.16 -4.40 -16.97
CA GLY A 96 2.79 -3.18 -17.45
C GLY A 96 1.91 -1.92 -17.33
N HIS A 97 0.74 -2.03 -16.71
CA HIS A 97 -0.15 -0.90 -16.47
C HIS A 97 0.03 -0.31 -15.07
N HIS A 98 -0.14 1.00 -14.97
CA HIS A 98 -0.32 1.70 -13.70
C HIS A 98 -1.80 1.80 -13.36
N ARG A 99 -2.13 1.63 -12.08
CA ARG A 99 -3.49 1.67 -11.55
C ARG A 99 -3.52 2.43 -10.23
N GLU A 100 -4.70 2.69 -9.70
CA GLU A 100 -4.89 3.27 -8.37
C GLU A 100 -5.71 2.31 -7.51
N VAL A 101 -5.26 2.06 -6.28
CA VAL A 101 -6.05 1.32 -5.28
C VAL A 101 -6.60 2.28 -4.24
N LEU A 102 -7.87 2.11 -3.92
CA LEU A 102 -8.49 2.71 -2.75
C LEU A 102 -8.52 1.70 -1.61
N LEU A 103 -7.83 2.01 -0.52
CA LEU A 103 -7.80 1.22 0.71
C LEU A 103 -8.74 1.82 1.74
N LYS A 104 -9.44 0.94 2.47
CA LYS A 104 -10.28 1.29 3.61
C LYS A 104 -9.66 0.78 4.91
N PHE A 105 -9.48 1.69 5.86
CA PHE A 105 -9.06 1.42 7.22
C PHE A 105 -10.29 1.48 8.13
N GLU A 106 -10.92 0.34 8.41
CA GLU A 106 -12.19 0.27 9.17
C GLU A 106 -12.11 1.00 10.53
N GLN A 107 -10.96 0.91 11.19
CA GLN A 107 -10.71 1.52 12.50
C GLN A 107 -10.07 2.92 12.43
N GLY A 108 -9.89 3.45 11.21
CA GLY A 108 -9.18 4.70 10.95
C GLY A 108 -7.65 4.55 10.88
N ILE A 109 -7.03 5.37 10.04
CA ILE A 109 -5.60 5.34 9.73
C ILE A 109 -4.76 5.76 10.94
N SER A 110 -5.27 6.66 11.79
CA SER A 110 -4.60 7.04 13.04
C SER A 110 -4.45 5.89 14.03
N GLY A 111 -5.29 4.85 13.90
CA GLY A 111 -5.25 3.66 14.74
C GLY A 111 -4.09 2.72 14.43
N CYS A 112 -3.39 2.91 13.32
CA CYS A 112 -2.36 1.99 12.83
C CYS A 112 -1.02 2.17 13.55
N THR A 113 -1.02 2.20 14.87
CA THR A 113 0.17 2.40 15.71
C THR A 113 0.27 1.27 16.74
N GLY A 114 1.43 1.13 17.40
CA GLY A 114 1.63 0.12 18.45
C GLY A 114 2.01 -1.26 17.91
N ASP A 115 1.49 -2.33 18.51
CA ASP A 115 1.81 -3.72 18.14
C ASP A 115 0.70 -4.42 17.37
N GLN A 116 -0.51 -3.84 17.32
CA GLN A 116 -1.69 -4.43 16.68
C GLN A 116 -1.85 -3.99 15.23
N GLY A 117 -1.28 -2.83 14.87
CA GLY A 117 -1.39 -2.27 13.53
C GLY A 117 -2.84 -2.08 13.05
N CYS A 118 -3.00 -2.04 11.72
CA CYS A 118 -4.27 -2.04 11.02
C CYS A 118 -4.29 -3.12 9.95
N LEU A 119 -5.48 -3.61 9.62
CA LEU A 119 -5.70 -4.55 8.52
C LEU A 119 -6.55 -3.88 7.43
N PRO A 120 -5.97 -2.98 6.61
CA PRO A 120 -6.74 -2.31 5.56
C PRO A 120 -7.32 -3.31 4.56
N GLN A 121 -8.47 -2.95 4.00
CA GLN A 121 -9.12 -3.70 2.94
C GLN A 121 -8.96 -2.99 1.60
N VAL A 122 -8.76 -3.76 0.54
CA VAL A 122 -8.88 -3.27 -0.83
C VAL A 122 -10.36 -2.99 -1.07
N HIS A 123 -10.70 -1.72 -1.27
CA HIS A 123 -12.07 -1.32 -1.60
C HIS A 123 -12.31 -1.34 -3.11
N SER A 124 -11.38 -0.76 -3.88
CA SER A 124 -11.40 -0.81 -5.34
C SER A 124 -10.01 -0.65 -5.93
N VAL A 125 -9.86 -1.09 -7.18
CA VAL A 125 -8.72 -0.74 -8.05
C VAL A 125 -9.26 -0.15 -9.35
N ASP A 126 -8.88 1.08 -9.70
CA ASP A 126 -9.46 1.86 -10.81
C ASP A 126 -11.02 1.87 -10.79
N GLY A 127 -11.61 1.84 -9.60
CA GLY A 127 -13.06 1.79 -9.40
C GLY A 127 -13.69 0.39 -9.48
N ASP A 128 -12.94 -0.66 -9.85
CA ASP A 128 -13.39 -2.05 -9.79
C ASP A 128 -13.37 -2.57 -8.35
N THR A 129 -14.54 -2.89 -7.81
CA THR A 129 -14.76 -3.34 -6.43
C THR A 129 -14.88 -4.86 -6.29
N GLU A 130 -14.87 -5.62 -7.39
CA GLU A 130 -15.25 -7.04 -7.39
C GLU A 130 -14.09 -7.96 -7.75
N ASN A 131 -13.19 -7.52 -8.65
CA ASN A 131 -12.14 -8.39 -9.18
C ASN A 131 -10.82 -8.32 -8.43
N TRP A 132 -10.70 -7.45 -7.43
CA TRP A 132 -9.43 -7.16 -6.77
C TRP A 132 -9.45 -7.50 -5.30
N THR A 133 -8.33 -8.05 -4.84
CA THR A 133 -8.10 -8.39 -3.44
C THR A 133 -6.70 -7.97 -3.03
N ARG A 134 -6.49 -7.90 -1.72
CA ARG A 134 -5.13 -8.06 -1.21
C ARG A 134 -4.60 -9.43 -1.68
N ASN A 135 -3.47 -9.46 -2.35
CA ASN A 135 -2.84 -10.72 -2.72
C ASN A 135 -2.45 -11.41 -1.41
N TRP A 136 -3.07 -12.56 -1.16
CA TRP A 136 -2.92 -13.31 0.08
C TRP A 136 -1.44 -13.51 0.39
N PRO A 137 -1.02 -13.46 1.68
CA PRO A 137 -1.81 -13.33 2.91
C PRO A 137 -2.14 -11.88 3.39
N GLU A 138 -2.95 -11.77 4.46
CA GLU A 138 -3.37 -10.49 5.05
C GLU A 138 -2.19 -9.57 5.37
N TRP A 139 -2.36 -8.27 5.10
CA TRP A 139 -1.37 -7.26 5.46
C TRP A 139 -1.74 -6.63 6.79
N MET A 140 -0.75 -6.54 7.66
CA MET A 140 -0.80 -5.67 8.81
C MET A 140 0.06 -4.43 8.53
N TRP A 141 -0.54 -3.26 8.75
CA TRP A 141 0.05 -1.96 8.53
C TRP A 141 0.34 -1.30 9.87
N LEU A 142 1.56 -0.82 10.02
CA LEU A 142 2.06 -0.18 11.22
C LEU A 142 2.76 1.12 10.85
N ARG A 143 2.26 2.23 11.37
CA ARG A 143 2.89 3.53 11.26
C ARG A 143 4.03 3.59 12.27
N CYS A 144 5.23 3.81 11.76
CA CYS A 144 6.42 3.98 12.57
C CYS A 144 6.54 5.43 13.03
N THR A 145 7.16 5.61 14.20
CA THR A 145 7.52 6.93 14.73
C THR A 145 8.63 7.61 13.92
N GLY A 146 9.39 6.82 13.15
CA GLY A 146 10.42 7.27 12.21
C GLY A 146 11.05 6.09 11.47
N GLU A 147 12.03 6.36 10.61
CA GLU A 147 12.71 5.33 9.81
C GLU A 147 13.35 4.25 10.69
N ASN A 148 14.07 4.65 11.74
CA ASN A 148 14.78 3.72 12.61
C ASN A 148 13.83 2.72 13.30
N ASP A 149 12.65 3.15 13.73
CA ASP A 149 11.64 2.27 14.35
C ASP A 149 11.17 1.18 13.36
N CYS A 150 10.88 1.56 12.11
CA CYS A 150 10.55 0.62 11.04
C CYS A 150 11.71 -0.35 10.73
N MET A 151 12.94 0.17 10.67
CA MET A 151 14.12 -0.64 10.38
C MET A 151 14.46 -1.60 11.53
N ASP A 152 14.31 -1.17 12.78
CA ASP A 152 14.50 -2.03 13.95
C ASP A 152 13.47 -3.16 13.99
N ARG A 153 12.22 -2.89 13.61
CA ARG A 153 11.19 -3.94 13.43
C ARG A 153 11.57 -4.94 12.36
N LEU A 154 12.02 -4.48 11.20
CA LEU A 154 12.49 -5.35 10.11
C LEU A 154 13.67 -6.22 10.57
N ARG A 155 14.60 -5.63 11.34
CA ARG A 155 15.81 -6.29 11.84
C ARG A 155 15.54 -7.49 12.72
N LEU A 156 14.48 -7.45 13.54
CA LEU A 156 14.05 -8.58 14.39
C LEU A 156 13.93 -9.90 13.62
N TRP A 157 13.58 -9.81 12.33
CA TRP A 157 13.36 -10.97 11.46
C TRP A 157 14.57 -11.31 10.59
N THR A 158 15.38 -10.32 10.27
CA THR A 158 16.61 -10.53 9.47
C THR A 158 17.77 -11.10 10.28
N GLY A 159 17.71 -11.03 11.61
CA GLY A 159 18.81 -11.44 12.50
C GLY A 159 20.07 -10.58 12.36
N ARG A 160 19.94 -9.35 11.84
CA ARG A 160 21.00 -8.38 11.59
C ARG A 160 20.80 -7.09 12.37
#